data_AF-A0A535GV11-F1
#
_entry.id   AF-A0A535GV11-F1
#
_cell.length_a   1.000
_cell.length_b   1.000
_cell.length_c   1.000
_cell.angle_alpha   90.00
_cell.angle_beta   90.00
_cell.angle_gamma   90.00
#
_symmetry.space_group_name_H-M   'P 1'
#
loop_
_entity.id
_entity.type
_entity.pdbx_description
1 polymer ?
#
loop_
_entity_poly.entity_id
_entity_poly.type
_entity_poly.pdbx_seq_one_letter_code
_entity_poly.pdbx_strand_id
1 'polypeptide(L)'
;MSEHERMLIQVGDMLSKIARPYRADDDLPQEVRANLCQLGFPCSELTTREELIARLWARKRSLLTAMQPEWGGPGVTPPTAA
;
A
#
# COMPACT_ATOMS: atom_id res chain seq x y z
N MET A 1 -12.01 15.04 3.46
CA MET A 1 -11.00 14.02 3.14
C MET A 1 -10.06 14.54 2.07
N SER A 2 -8.79 14.70 2.44
CA SER A 2 -7.71 15.10 1.54
C SER A 2 -7.46 14.03 0.47
N GLU A 3 -6.82 14.39 -0.63
CA GLU A 3 -6.47 13.43 -1.69
C GLU A 3 -5.56 12.30 -1.15
N HIS A 4 -4.60 12.65 -0.29
CA HIS A 4 -3.70 11.71 0.39
C HIS A 4 -4.45 10.71 1.29
N GLU A 5 -5.46 11.15 2.04
CA GLU A 5 -6.33 10.25 2.84
C GLU A 5 -7.06 9.24 1.94
N ARG A 6 -7.61 9.70 0.81
CA ARG A 6 -8.32 8.81 -0.12
C ARG A 6 -7.36 7.79 -0.74
N MET A 7 -6.17 8.22 -1.16
CA MET A 7 -5.15 7.32 -1.67
C MET A 7 -4.69 6.32 -0.61
N LEU A 8 -4.54 6.74 0.65
CA LEU A 8 -4.17 5.86 1.75
C LEU A 8 -5.22 4.76 1.99
N ILE A 9 -6.50 5.13 1.96
CA ILE A 9 -7.63 4.19 2.08
C ILE A 9 -7.62 3.20 0.91
N GLN A 10 -7.46 3.69 -0.32
CA GLN A 10 -7.42 2.83 -1.52
C GLN A 10 -6.24 1.86 -1.50
N VAL A 11 -5.03 2.32 -1.16
CA VAL A 11 -3.86 1.47 -1.03
C VAL A 11 -4.03 0.46 0.11
N GLY A 12 -4.64 0.87 1.22
CA GLY A 12 -4.94 -0.01 2.36
C GLY A 12 -5.93 -1.13 2.01
N ASP A 13 -7.02 -0.80 1.33
CA ASP A 13 -8.00 -1.78 0.82
C ASP A 13 -7.33 -2.77 -0.15
N MET A 14 -6.51 -2.26 -1.07
CA MET A 14 -5.79 -3.10 -2.02
C MET A 14 -4.82 -4.06 -1.34
N LEU A 15 -4.06 -3.57 -0.37
CA LEU A 15 -3.17 -4.38 0.45
C LEU A 15 -3.93 -5.49 1.18
N SER A 16 -5.08 -5.19 1.77
CA SER A 16 -5.92 -6.21 2.41
C SER A 16 -6.39 -7.25 1.41
N LYS A 17 -6.85 -6.82 0.23
CA LYS A 17 -7.30 -7.71 -0.83
C LYS A 17 -6.21 -8.65 -1.28
N ILE A 18 -4.99 -8.17 -1.54
CA ILE A 18 -3.89 -9.01 -2.04
C ILE A 18 -3.13 -9.77 -0.96
N ALA A 19 -3.19 -9.36 0.31
CA ALA A 19 -2.51 -10.04 1.41
C ALA A 19 -3.36 -11.15 2.04
N ARG A 20 -4.65 -11.26 1.68
CA ARG A 20 -5.50 -12.39 2.06
C ARG A 20 -4.85 -13.72 1.65
N PRO A 21 -5.07 -14.81 2.40
CA PRO A 21 -4.50 -16.12 2.07
C PRO A 21 -5.17 -16.70 0.81
N TYR A 22 -4.74 -16.25 -0.37
CA TYR A 22 -4.91 -17.01 -1.60
C TYR A 22 -3.80 -18.04 -1.70
N ARG A 23 -4.07 -19.14 -2.40
CA ARG A 23 -3.05 -20.13 -2.74
C ARG A 23 -1.96 -19.43 -3.55
N ALA A 24 -0.71 -19.89 -3.42
CA ALA A 24 0.44 -19.27 -4.09
C ALA A 24 0.30 -19.25 -5.63
N ASP A 25 -0.46 -20.21 -6.17
CA ASP A 25 -0.77 -20.37 -7.60
C ASP A 25 -2.07 -19.67 -8.04
N ASP A 26 -2.82 -19.05 -7.13
CA ASP A 26 -4.05 -18.35 -7.50
C ASP A 26 -3.70 -16.99 -8.14
N ASP A 27 -4.10 -16.84 -9.39
CA ASP A 27 -4.03 -15.57 -10.10
C ASP A 27 -4.81 -14.48 -9.35
N LEU A 28 -4.30 -13.24 -9.39
CA LEU A 28 -5.03 -12.12 -8.79
C LEU A 28 -6.34 -11.89 -9.57
N PRO A 29 -7.49 -11.69 -8.88
CA PRO A 29 -8.74 -11.37 -9.54
C PRO A 29 -8.58 -10.20 -10.51
N GLN A 30 -9.22 -10.26 -11.67
CA GLN A 30 -9.10 -9.23 -12.70
C GLN A 30 -9.42 -7.82 -12.18
N GLU A 31 -10.41 -7.70 -11.28
CA GLU A 31 -10.75 -6.44 -10.62
C GLU A 31 -9.57 -5.88 -9.81
N VAL A 32 -8.88 -6.73 -9.06
CA VAL A 32 -7.71 -6.36 -8.26
C VAL A 32 -6.58 -5.89 -9.18
N ARG A 33 -6.33 -6.59 -10.28
CA ARG A 33 -5.34 -6.20 -11.29
C ARG A 33 -5.66 -4.85 -11.94
N ALA A 34 -6.91 -4.63 -12.32
CA ALA A 34 -7.36 -3.37 -12.91
C ALA A 34 -7.16 -2.19 -11.94
N ASN A 35 -7.55 -2.37 -10.68
CA ASN A 35 -7.40 -1.36 -9.65
C ASN A 35 -5.91 -1.09 -9.33
N LEU A 36 -5.06 -2.10 -9.33
CA LEU A 36 -3.61 -1.93 -9.19
C LEU A 36 -3.02 -1.09 -10.33
N CYS A 37 -3.41 -1.37 -11.57
CA CYS A 37 -3.00 -0.56 -12.72
C CYS A 37 -3.45 0.90 -12.59
N GLN A 38 -4.68 1.15 -12.13
CA GLN A 38 -5.18 2.52 -11.87
C GLN A 38 -4.38 3.25 -10.78
N LEU A 39 -3.87 2.51 -9.79
CA LEU A 39 -2.99 3.05 -8.76
C LEU A 39 -1.53 3.21 -9.23
N GLY A 40 -1.21 2.85 -10.49
CA GLY A 40 0.13 2.95 -11.06
C GLY A 40 1.03 1.75 -10.76
N PHE A 41 0.45 0.60 -10.38
CA PHE A 41 1.16 -0.66 -10.20
C PHE A 41 0.83 -1.60 -11.37
N PRO A 42 1.60 -1.57 -12.47
CA PRO A 42 1.34 -2.42 -13.62
C PRO A 42 1.51 -3.89 -13.22
N CYS A 43 0.44 -4.67 -13.39
CA CYS A 43 0.44 -6.11 -13.19
C CYS A 43 0.91 -6.78 -14.49
N SER A 44 2.22 -6.86 -14.70
CA SER A 44 2.82 -7.66 -15.78
C SER A 44 3.01 -9.11 -15.35
N GLU A 45 3.09 -10.04 -16.30
CA GLU A 45 3.35 -11.47 -16.03
C GLU A 45 4.68 -11.73 -15.31
N LEU A 46 5.58 -10.74 -15.29
CA LEU A 46 6.87 -10.79 -14.61
C LEU A 46 6.82 -10.29 -13.16
N THR A 47 5.72 -9.66 -12.75
CA THR A 47 5.63 -9.08 -11.40
C THR A 47 4.92 -10.05 -10.47
N THR A 48 5.67 -10.64 -9.53
CA THR A 48 5.10 -11.55 -8.54
C THR A 48 4.16 -10.82 -7.57
N ARG A 49 3.23 -11.57 -6.98
CA ARG A 49 2.33 -11.05 -5.96
C ARG A 49 3.08 -10.45 -4.76
N GLU A 50 4.18 -11.06 -4.33
CA GLU A 50 5.01 -10.56 -3.24
C GLU A 50 5.64 -9.21 -3.55
N GLU A 51 6.14 -9.03 -4.78
CA GLU A 51 6.67 -7.76 -5.27
C GLU A 51 5.57 -6.67 -5.27
N LEU A 52 4.34 -7.01 -5.71
CA LEU A 52 3.20 -6.09 -5.64
C LEU A 52 2.90 -5.69 -4.19
N ILE A 53 2.89 -6.64 -3.25
CA ILE A 53 2.70 -6.38 -1.82
C ILE A 53 3.77 -5.42 -1.31
N ALA A 54 5.04 -5.69 -1.60
CA ALA A 54 6.16 -4.86 -1.16
C ALA A 54 6.04 -3.41 -1.66
N ARG A 55 5.71 -3.24 -2.95
CA ARG A 55 5.54 -1.92 -3.57
C ARG A 55 4.35 -1.14 -3.02
N LEU A 56 3.21 -1.81 -2.78
CA LEU A 56 2.05 -1.17 -2.13
C LEU A 56 2.35 -0.78 -0.69
N TRP A 57 3.09 -1.62 0.04
CA TRP A 57 3.52 -1.30 1.40
C TRP A 57 4.44 -0.08 1.42
N ALA A 58 5.40 -0.01 0.49
CA ALA A 58 6.27 1.15 0.33
C ALA A 58 5.47 2.43 0.04
N ARG A 59 4.50 2.37 -0.88
CA ARG A 59 3.65 3.53 -1.18
C ARG A 59 2.76 3.94 -0.02
N LYS A 60 2.19 2.98 0.71
CA LYS A 60 1.41 3.25 1.93
C LYS A 60 2.26 3.98 2.97
N ARG A 61 3.51 3.56 3.18
CA ARG A 61 4.46 4.25 4.07
C ARG A 61 4.73 5.66 3.61
N SER A 62 5.06 5.87 2.34
CA SER A 62 5.34 7.20 1.81
C SER A 62 4.15 8.14 2.00
N LEU A 63 2.92 7.66 1.76
CA LEU A 63 1.69 8.43 2.02
C LEU A 63 1.53 8.76 3.51
N LEU A 64 1.75 7.79 4.41
CA LEU A 64 1.68 8.02 5.85
C LEU A 64 2.73 9.03 6.32
N THR A 65 3.96 8.94 5.85
CA THR A 65 5.03 9.91 6.17
C THR A 65 4.74 11.30 5.61
N ALA A 66 4.16 11.40 4.41
CA ALA A 66 3.78 12.68 3.83
C ALA A 66 2.62 13.35 4.59
N MET A 67 1.70 12.55 5.16
CA MET A 67 0.57 13.05 5.95
C MET A 67 0.93 13.30 7.42
N GLN A 68 1.90 12.56 7.96
CA GLN A 68 2.43 12.71 9.30
C GLN A 68 3.96 12.72 9.23
N PRO A 69 4.58 13.88 8.96
CA PRO A 69 6.03 14.01 8.99
C PRO A 69 6.61 13.71 10.39
N GLU A 70 5.76 13.78 11.42
CA GLU A 70 6.07 13.53 12.83
C GLU A 70 5.98 12.05 13.23
N TRP A 71 5.37 11.20 12.38
CA TRP A 71 5.45 9.74 12.51
C TRP A 71 6.81 9.26 12.00
N GLY A 72 7.84 9.67 12.71
CA GLY A 72 9.10 8.94 12.73
C GLY A 72 8.79 7.50 13.10
N GLY A 73 9.44 6.56 12.40
CA GLY A 73 9.17 5.13 12.53
C GLY A 73 9.23 4.61 13.97
N PRO A 74 8.84 3.34 14.22
CA PRO A 74 8.81 2.78 15.56
C PRO A 74 10.16 3.00 16.27
N GLY A 75 10.19 3.93 17.22
CA GLY A 75 11.41 4.42 17.88
C GLY A 75 11.56 5.95 17.97
N VAL A 76 10.75 6.75 17.27
CA VAL A 76 10.82 8.22 17.40
C VAL A 76 9.87 8.69 18.51
N THR A 77 10.43 9.03 19.66
CA THR A 77 9.73 9.76 20.72
C THR A 77 9.31 11.13 20.18
N PRO A 78 8.02 11.52 20.27
CA PRO A 78 7.62 12.90 19.97
C PRO A 78 8.39 13.85 20.90
N PRO A 79 8.74 15.07 20.45
CA PRO A 79 9.41 16.03 21.31
C PRO A 79 8.48 16.31 22.51
N THR A 80 9.02 16.11 23.71
CA THR A 80 8.39 16.51 24.97
C THR A 80 7.83 17.93 24.81
N ALA A 81 6.51 18.06 24.90
CA ALA A 81 5.86 19.36 24.97
C ALA A 81 6.45 20.11 26.17
N ALA A 82 7.05 21.27 25.90
CA ALA A 82 7.62 22.17 26.89
C ALA A 82 6.53 22.87 27.72
#